data_AF-A0A941VDG8-F1
#
_entry.id   AF-A0A941VDG8-F1
#
_cell.length_a   1.000
_cell.length_b   1.000
_cell.length_c   1.000
_cell.angle_alpha   90.00
_cell.angle_beta   90.00
_cell.angle_gamma   90.00
#
_symmetry.space_group_name_H-M   'P 1'
#
loop_
_entity.id
_entity.type
_entity.pdbx_description
1 polymer ?
#
loop_
_entity_poly.entity_id
_entity_poly.type
_entity_poly.pdbx_seq_one_letter_code
_entity_poly.pdbx_strand_id
1 'polypeptide(L)'
;REVPCYLCPDIPCLKACPTGALSPRLKDVNDSRMGLAVIDLENCLSWKGLRCEICYRECPLKGRAIVLETHPRGISKHAMFFPIVHSDACTGCGICEKACPTTEAAIRILPHKLVQGKIGEHYRLGWIEKNEITQEFKPAAPEAPVKPGKQAPGMDYLNEGVP
;
A
#
# COMPACT_ATOMS: atom_id res chain seq x y z
N ARG A 1 13.35 8.71 4.85
CA ARG A 1 13.89 8.18 6.13
C ARG A 1 15.41 8.26 6.11
N GLU A 2 16.05 8.65 7.21
CA GLU A 2 17.52 8.80 7.23
C GLU A 2 18.26 7.46 7.21
N VAL A 3 17.81 6.50 8.04
CA VAL A 3 18.33 5.13 8.14
C VAL A 3 17.19 4.12 7.89
N PRO A 4 17.26 3.28 6.84
CA PRO A 4 16.30 2.20 6.61
C PRO A 4 16.61 0.97 7.47
N CYS A 5 15.68 0.00 7.51
CA CYS A 5 15.96 -1.33 8.02
C CYS A 5 16.67 -2.15 6.94
N TYR A 6 17.83 -2.71 7.26
CA TYR A 6 18.62 -3.53 6.33
C TYR A 6 18.26 -5.02 6.34
N LEU A 7 17.19 -5.41 7.05
CA LEU A 7 16.73 -6.80 7.18
C LEU A 7 17.84 -7.75 7.66
N CYS A 8 18.54 -7.39 8.75
CA CYS A 8 19.56 -8.24 9.35
C CYS A 8 18.95 -9.60 9.77
N PRO A 9 19.55 -10.75 9.39
CA PRO A 9 18.97 -12.07 9.67
C PRO A 9 18.78 -12.38 11.16
N ASP A 10 19.65 -11.84 12.02
CA ASP A 10 19.67 -12.02 13.47
C ASP A 10 18.81 -10.99 14.24
N ILE A 11 18.27 -9.98 13.54
CA ILE A 11 17.36 -8.95 14.05
C ILE A 11 17.75 -8.41 15.45
N PRO A 12 18.99 -7.92 15.65
CA PRO A 12 19.48 -7.52 16.97
C PRO A 12 18.67 -6.35 17.56
N CYS A 13 18.08 -5.53 16.68
CA CYS A 13 17.25 -4.38 17.04
C CYS A 13 15.88 -4.74 17.61
N LEU A 14 15.41 -6.00 17.49
CA LEU A 14 14.09 -6.44 17.96
C LEU A 14 13.87 -6.13 19.45
N LYS A 15 14.88 -6.40 20.29
CA LYS A 15 14.81 -6.17 21.75
C LYS A 15 14.71 -4.70 22.13
N ALA A 16 15.19 -3.81 21.24
CA ALA A 16 15.22 -2.38 21.48
C ALA A 16 14.02 -1.64 20.86
N CYS A 17 13.14 -2.32 20.11
CA CYS A 17 12.07 -1.68 19.35
C CYS A 17 10.96 -1.13 20.26
N PRO A 18 10.81 0.21 20.41
CA PRO A 18 9.81 0.78 21.31
C PRO A 18 8.43 0.89 20.64
N THR A 19 8.38 0.89 19.30
CA THR A 19 7.16 1.13 18.52
C THR A 19 6.35 -0.14 18.27
N GLY A 20 6.92 -1.32 18.55
CA GLY A 20 6.32 -2.60 18.18
C GLY A 20 6.29 -2.86 16.67
N ALA A 21 7.10 -2.14 15.88
CA ALA A 21 7.21 -2.38 14.43
C ALA A 21 7.73 -3.80 14.10
N LEU A 22 8.44 -4.43 15.04
CA LEU A 22 8.87 -5.81 14.98
C LEU A 22 8.22 -6.60 16.12
N SER A 23 7.64 -7.76 15.79
CA SER A 23 6.99 -8.63 16.77
C SER A 23 8.03 -9.54 17.44
N PRO A 24 7.97 -9.77 18.77
CA PRO A 24 8.79 -10.78 19.44
C PRO A 24 8.61 -12.20 18.92
N ARG A 25 7.50 -12.46 18.21
CA ARG A 25 7.20 -13.78 17.60
C ARG A 25 7.78 -13.93 16.19
N LEU A 26 8.45 -12.90 15.67
CA LEU A 26 9.04 -12.91 14.34
C LEU A 26 10.21 -13.90 14.30
N LYS A 27 10.15 -14.85 13.35
CA LYS A 27 11.20 -15.86 13.14
C LYS A 27 12.11 -15.51 11.97
N ASP A 28 11.53 -14.98 10.89
CA ASP A 28 12.24 -14.47 9.72
C ASP A 28 11.97 -12.97 9.60
N VAL A 29 13.03 -12.19 9.42
CA VAL A 29 12.96 -10.74 9.22
C VAL A 29 12.16 -10.36 7.97
N ASN A 30 12.09 -11.25 6.98
CA ASN A 30 11.32 -11.07 5.74
C ASN A 30 9.80 -11.11 5.99
N ASP A 31 9.36 -11.65 7.12
CA ASP A 31 7.95 -11.65 7.55
C ASP A 31 7.57 -10.38 8.33
N SER A 32 8.50 -9.44 8.52
CA SER A 32 8.21 -8.18 9.19
C SER A 32 7.20 -7.35 8.40
N ARG A 33 6.36 -6.58 9.10
CA ARG A 33 5.34 -5.68 8.51
C ARG A 33 5.43 -4.31 9.17
N MET A 34 6.59 -3.67 9.01
CA MET A 34 6.89 -2.34 9.55
C MET A 34 6.09 -1.23 8.85
N GLY A 35 5.71 -1.47 7.59
CA GLY A 35 4.96 -0.54 6.76
C GLY A 35 4.81 -1.06 5.33
N LEU A 36 4.21 -0.25 4.48
CA LEU A 36 3.97 -0.55 3.08
C LEU A 36 4.54 0.58 2.22
N ALA A 37 5.28 0.20 1.17
CA ALA A 37 5.79 1.16 0.20
C ALA A 37 4.66 1.63 -0.73
N VAL A 38 4.56 2.94 -0.92
CA VAL A 38 3.60 3.60 -1.80
C VAL A 38 4.37 4.48 -2.77
N ILE A 39 4.03 4.39 -4.05
CA ILE A 39 4.71 5.12 -5.13
C ILE A 39 3.85 6.31 -5.53
N ASP A 40 4.46 7.48 -5.58
CA ASP A 40 3.92 8.66 -6.22
C ASP A 40 4.16 8.55 -7.73
N LEU A 41 3.08 8.26 -8.46
CA LEU A 41 3.10 8.07 -9.91
C LEU A 41 3.49 9.35 -10.64
N GLU A 42 3.15 10.52 -10.09
CA GLU A 42 3.40 11.81 -10.71
C GLU A 42 4.84 12.28 -10.57
N ASN A 43 5.60 11.74 -9.60
CA ASN A 43 7.00 12.12 -9.38
C ASN A 43 7.98 10.96 -9.59
N CYS A 44 7.51 9.73 -9.75
CA CYS A 44 8.38 8.60 -10.03
C CYS A 44 8.97 8.70 -11.44
N LEU A 45 10.30 8.70 -11.53
CA LEU A 45 11.02 8.76 -12.82
C LEU A 45 10.60 7.64 -13.77
N SER A 46 10.35 6.43 -13.25
CA SER A 46 9.94 5.29 -14.06
C SER A 46 8.53 5.47 -14.66
N TRP A 47 7.60 6.00 -13.87
CA TRP A 47 6.25 6.33 -14.33
C TRP A 47 6.23 7.51 -15.30
N LYS A 48 7.21 8.43 -15.23
CA LYS A 48 7.46 9.45 -16.25
C LYS A 48 8.15 8.90 -17.52
N GLY A 49 8.41 7.60 -17.60
CA GLY A 49 9.02 6.95 -18.76
C GLY A 49 10.53 7.16 -18.86
N LEU A 50 11.21 7.54 -17.78
CA LEU A 50 12.67 7.46 -17.66
C LEU A 50 13.06 6.06 -17.19
N ARG A 51 14.27 5.61 -17.53
CA ARG A 51 14.76 4.30 -17.10
C ARG A 51 15.24 4.36 -15.64
N CYS A 52 14.36 4.08 -14.68
CA CYS A 52 14.68 4.06 -13.25
C CYS A 52 14.12 2.81 -12.57
N GLU A 53 15.00 1.92 -12.14
CA GLU A 53 14.64 0.64 -11.50
C GLU A 53 15.30 0.48 -10.12
N ILE A 54 15.78 1.58 -9.54
CA ILE A 54 16.59 1.55 -8.31
C ILE A 54 15.82 0.98 -7.11
N CYS A 55 14.53 1.33 -6.96
CA CYS A 55 13.70 0.79 -5.88
C CYS A 55 13.55 -0.74 -5.99
N TYR A 56 13.44 -1.27 -7.21
CA TYR A 56 13.40 -2.70 -7.47
C TYR A 56 14.77 -3.34 -7.20
N ARG A 57 15.86 -2.77 -7.72
CA ARG A 57 17.21 -3.33 -7.60
C ARG A 57 17.71 -3.41 -6.15
N GLU A 58 17.43 -2.38 -5.38
CA GLU A 58 17.83 -2.28 -3.96
C GLU A 58 16.87 -3.04 -3.03
N CYS A 59 15.70 -3.48 -3.51
CA CYS A 59 14.78 -4.25 -2.69
C CYS A 59 15.38 -5.62 -2.36
N PRO A 60 15.54 -5.98 -1.07
CA PRO A 60 16.03 -7.32 -0.69
C PRO A 60 15.07 -8.45 -1.12
N LEU A 61 13.78 -8.11 -1.27
CA LEU A 61 12.71 -9.00 -1.71
C LEU A 61 12.26 -8.70 -3.15
N LYS A 62 13.18 -8.22 -4.01
CA LYS A 62 12.91 -7.97 -5.44
C LYS A 62 12.29 -9.20 -6.12
N GLY A 63 11.31 -8.97 -6.98
CA GLY A 63 10.52 -10.02 -7.62
C GLY A 63 9.38 -10.57 -6.77
N ARG A 64 9.33 -10.24 -5.47
CA ARG A 64 8.21 -10.56 -4.57
C ARG A 64 7.56 -9.31 -4.03
N ALA A 65 8.30 -8.45 -3.34
CA ALA A 65 7.78 -7.21 -2.74
C ALA A 65 7.64 -6.07 -3.76
N ILE A 66 8.56 -6.00 -4.73
CA ILE A 66 8.50 -5.06 -5.84
C ILE A 66 8.77 -5.85 -7.11
N VAL A 67 7.90 -5.72 -8.10
CA VAL A 67 8.06 -6.28 -9.45
C VAL A 67 8.13 -5.16 -10.48
N LEU A 68 8.70 -5.43 -11.64
CA LEU A 68 8.71 -4.51 -12.77
C LEU A 68 7.76 -5.03 -13.84
N GLU A 69 6.67 -4.31 -14.07
CA GLU A 69 5.78 -4.57 -15.19
C GLU A 69 6.25 -3.80 -16.42
N THR A 70 6.24 -4.46 -17.57
CA THR A 70 6.68 -3.86 -18.82
C THR A 70 5.47 -3.34 -19.58
N HIS A 71 5.44 -2.04 -19.85
CA HIS A 71 4.37 -1.40 -20.61
C HIS A 71 4.91 -0.81 -21.92
N PRO A 72 4.22 -1.02 -23.06
CA PRO A 72 4.61 -0.41 -24.31
C PRO A 72 4.42 1.10 -24.22
N ARG A 73 5.41 1.87 -24.66
CA ARG A 73 5.25 3.30 -24.86
C ARG A 73 4.66 3.48 -26.25
N GLY A 74 3.37 3.83 -26.35
CA GLY A 74 2.67 3.97 -27.64
C GLY A 74 3.33 4.94 -28.66
N ILE A 75 4.32 5.72 -28.21
CA ILE A 75 5.05 6.74 -28.97
C ILE A 75 6.50 6.33 -29.30
N SER A 76 7.01 5.20 -28.79
CA SER A 76 8.41 4.80 -29.00
C SER A 76 8.62 3.30 -28.95
N LYS A 77 9.68 2.79 -29.59
CA LYS A 77 10.07 1.36 -29.50
C LYS A 77 10.60 0.97 -28.11
N HIS A 78 10.83 1.93 -27.21
CA HIS A 78 11.28 1.65 -25.85
C HIS A 78 10.09 1.30 -24.96
N ALA A 79 10.21 0.22 -24.20
CA ALA A 79 9.27 -0.13 -23.16
C ALA A 79 9.48 0.74 -21.90
N MET A 80 8.40 0.96 -21.15
CA MET A 80 8.42 1.55 -19.82
C MET A 80 8.39 0.42 -18.79
N PHE A 81 9.09 0.60 -17.69
CA PHE A 81 9.14 -0.36 -16.59
C PHE A 81 8.42 0.24 -15.39
N PHE A 82 7.26 -0.27 -15.03
CA PHE A 82 6.50 0.23 -13.90
C PHE A 82 6.79 -0.60 -12.66
N PRO A 83 7.37 -0.02 -11.60
CA PRO A 83 7.51 -0.70 -10.33
C PRO A 83 6.13 -0.84 -9.69
N ILE A 84 5.74 -2.08 -9.42
CA ILE A 84 4.52 -2.44 -8.69
C ILE A 84 4.90 -3.02 -7.33
N VAL A 85 4.30 -2.51 -6.26
CA VAL A 85 4.54 -2.97 -4.89
C VAL A 85 3.47 -3.98 -4.50
N HIS A 86 3.89 -5.17 -4.08
CA HIS A 86 3.00 -6.19 -3.55
C HIS A 86 2.96 -6.14 -2.03
N SER A 87 1.78 -5.83 -1.50
CA SER A 87 1.59 -5.53 -0.08
C SER A 87 1.70 -6.73 0.87
N ASP A 88 1.53 -7.94 0.34
CA ASP A 88 1.69 -9.21 1.04
C ASP A 88 3.17 -9.53 1.31
N ALA A 89 4.07 -9.12 0.42
CA ALA A 89 5.51 -9.37 0.54
C ALA A 89 6.31 -8.14 1.02
N CYS A 90 5.80 -6.92 0.84
CA CYS A 90 6.48 -5.71 1.28
C CYS A 90 6.61 -5.67 2.81
N THR A 91 7.84 -5.56 3.30
CA THR A 91 8.11 -5.47 4.75
C THR A 91 8.02 -4.05 5.30
N GLY A 92 8.12 -3.05 4.42
CA GLY A 92 8.26 -1.65 4.83
C GLY A 92 9.64 -1.28 5.34
N CYS A 93 10.69 -2.00 4.93
CA CYS A 93 12.06 -1.77 5.38
C CYS A 93 12.61 -0.37 5.04
N GLY A 94 12.10 0.28 3.98
CA GLY A 94 12.46 1.65 3.62
C GLY A 94 13.74 1.82 2.82
N ILE A 95 14.41 0.73 2.42
CA ILE A 95 15.59 0.79 1.54
C ILE A 95 15.24 1.49 0.22
N CYS A 96 14.09 1.17 -0.37
CA CYS A 96 13.63 1.79 -1.61
C CYS A 96 13.34 3.30 -1.48
N GLU A 97 12.82 3.75 -0.34
CA GLU A 97 12.62 5.18 -0.04
C GLU A 97 13.96 5.90 0.07
N LYS A 98 14.94 5.28 0.76
CA LYS A 98 16.30 5.84 0.90
C LYS A 98 17.06 5.89 -0.43
N ALA A 99 16.87 4.88 -1.28
CA ALA A 99 17.58 4.76 -2.56
C ALA A 99 16.97 5.63 -3.66
N CYS A 100 15.81 6.25 -3.43
CA CYS A 100 15.13 7.07 -4.43
C CYS A 100 15.99 8.31 -4.78
N PRO A 101 16.33 8.54 -6.06
CA PRO A 101 17.26 9.60 -6.46
C PRO A 101 16.58 10.96 -6.64
N THR A 102 15.27 11.04 -6.44
CA THR A 102 14.53 12.30 -6.52
C THR A 102 14.82 13.16 -5.29
N THR A 103 14.72 14.49 -5.42
CA THR A 103 14.94 15.42 -4.30
C THR A 103 14.08 15.09 -3.09
N GLU A 104 12.80 14.80 -3.36
CA GLU A 104 11.86 14.21 -2.41
C GLU A 104 11.52 12.81 -2.91
N ALA A 105 11.62 11.80 -2.04
CA ALA A 105 11.45 10.41 -2.45
C ALA A 105 10.05 10.16 -3.03
N ALA A 106 9.99 9.75 -4.30
CA ALA A 106 8.75 9.39 -5.00
C ALA A 106 8.21 8.00 -4.59
N ILE A 107 8.87 7.31 -3.67
CA ILE A 107 8.38 6.08 -3.03
C ILE A 107 8.56 6.24 -1.53
N ARG A 108 7.49 6.03 -0.75
CA ARG A 108 7.45 6.31 0.69
C ARG A 108 6.92 5.12 1.46
N ILE A 109 7.42 4.89 2.66
CA ILE A 109 6.89 3.88 3.57
C ILE A 109 5.85 4.50 4.49
N LEU A 110 4.62 3.97 4.42
CA LEU A 110 3.51 4.38 5.27
C LEU A 110 3.01 3.19 6.13
N PRO A 111 2.42 3.43 7.30
CA PRO A 111 1.74 2.39 8.06
C PRO A 111 0.66 1.69 7.22
N HIS A 112 0.54 0.36 7.32
CA HIS A 112 -0.43 -0.43 6.57
C HIS A 112 -1.87 0.12 6.68
N LYS A 113 -2.27 0.58 7.87
CA LYS A 113 -3.61 1.12 8.13
C LYS A 113 -3.95 2.39 7.34
N LEU A 114 -2.94 3.15 6.89
CA LEU A 114 -3.15 4.36 6.09
C LEU A 114 -3.20 4.07 4.59
N VAL A 115 -2.78 2.87 4.17
CA VAL A 115 -2.61 2.53 2.75
C VAL A 115 -3.61 1.45 2.31
N GLN A 116 -3.74 0.38 3.08
CA GLN A 116 -4.56 -0.76 2.70
C GLN A 116 -6.02 -0.56 3.12
N GLY A 117 -6.92 -0.61 2.15
CA GLY A 117 -8.34 -0.78 2.38
C GLY A 117 -8.68 -2.20 2.82
N LYS A 118 -9.95 -2.40 3.19
CA LYS A 118 -10.55 -3.72 3.39
C LYS A 118 -11.78 -3.82 2.50
N ILE A 119 -11.94 -4.95 1.82
CA ILE A 119 -13.21 -5.27 1.20
C ILE A 119 -14.26 -5.43 2.31
N GLY A 120 -15.44 -4.83 2.12
CA GLY A 120 -16.55 -4.99 3.05
C GLY A 120 -17.00 -6.46 3.11
N GLU A 121 -17.47 -6.91 4.27
CA GLU A 121 -17.86 -8.31 4.50
C GLU A 121 -18.99 -8.79 3.58
N HIS A 122 -19.76 -7.86 3.00
CA HIS A 122 -20.82 -8.15 2.04
C HIS A 122 -20.31 -8.45 0.62
N TYR A 123 -19.06 -8.14 0.30
CA TYR A 123 -18.47 -8.48 -1.00
C TYR A 123 -17.85 -9.88 -0.96
N ARG A 124 -18.44 -10.81 -1.71
CA ARG A 124 -17.96 -12.19 -1.86
C ARG A 124 -17.23 -12.35 -3.19
N LEU A 125 -16.02 -12.89 -3.14
CA LEU A 125 -15.19 -13.09 -4.34
C LEU A 125 -15.38 -14.53 -4.85
N GLY A 126 -16.22 -14.71 -5.85
CA GLY A 126 -16.62 -16.04 -6.36
C GLY A 126 -15.50 -16.90 -6.94
N TRP A 127 -14.32 -16.34 -7.18
CA TRP A 127 -13.12 -17.10 -7.58
C TRP A 127 -12.23 -17.53 -6.40
N ILE A 128 -12.46 -17.00 -5.20
CA ILE A 128 -11.77 -17.40 -3.96
C ILE A 128 -12.69 -18.32 -3.15
N GLU A 129 -13.96 -17.95 -3.03
CA GLU A 129 -14.97 -18.74 -2.34
C GLU A 129 -15.49 -19.83 -3.27
N LYS A 130 -15.17 -21.09 -2.95
CA LYS A 130 -15.65 -22.28 -3.68
C LYS A 130 -17.12 -22.63 -3.38
N ASN A 131 -17.80 -21.84 -2.56
CA ASN A 131 -19.18 -22.05 -2.18
C ASN A 131 -20.10 -21.56 -3.32
N GLU A 132 -21.26 -22.18 -3.49
CA GLU A 132 -22.24 -21.71 -4.47
C GLU A 132 -22.63 -20.25 -4.20
N ILE A 133 -22.72 -19.45 -5.26
CA ILE A 133 -23.15 -18.06 -5.18
C ILE A 133 -24.66 -18.07 -4.87
N THR A 134 -25.02 -18.01 -3.59
CA THR A 134 -26.42 -17.88 -3.17
C THR A 134 -26.82 -16.40 -3.12
N GLN A 135 -28.08 -16.08 -3.50
CA GLN A 135 -28.62 -14.72 -3.46
C GLN A 135 -28.95 -14.21 -2.04
N GLU A 136 -28.53 -14.93 -1.00
CA GLU A 136 -28.95 -14.66 0.37
C GLU A 136 -28.06 -13.63 1.06
N PHE A 137 -27.95 -12.43 0.47
CA PHE A 137 -27.57 -11.26 1.27
C PHE A 137 -28.81 -10.75 2.01
N LYS A 138 -28.96 -11.13 3.28
CA LYS A 138 -29.88 -10.45 4.19
C LYS A 138 -29.11 -9.28 4.82
N PRO A 139 -29.32 -8.02 4.38
CA PRO A 139 -28.76 -6.89 5.11
C PRO A 139 -29.20 -7.00 6.57
N ALA A 140 -28.28 -6.74 7.50
CA ALA A 140 -28.67 -6.51 8.88
C ALA A 140 -29.79 -5.45 8.88
N ALA A 141 -30.80 -5.65 9.73
CA ALA A 141 -31.82 -4.62 9.91
C ALA A 141 -31.11 -3.28 10.14
N PRO A 142 -31.54 -2.18 9.50
CA PRO A 142 -30.89 -0.89 9.68
C PRO A 142 -30.75 -0.65 11.19
N GLU A 143 -29.53 -0.35 11.63
CA GLU A 143 -29.34 0.12 12.99
C GLU A 143 -30.31 1.28 13.21
N ALA A 144 -30.96 1.27 14.36
CA ALA A 144 -31.99 2.24 14.73
C ALA A 144 -31.55 3.66 14.31
N PRO A 145 -32.46 4.51 13.82
CA PRO A 145 -32.11 5.82 13.31
C PRO A 145 -31.19 6.52 14.31
N VAL A 146 -29.96 6.81 13.88
CA VAL A 146 -29.07 7.69 14.63
C VAL A 146 -29.89 8.95 14.89
N LYS A 147 -30.18 9.22 16.18
CA LYS A 147 -30.88 10.44 16.58
C LYS A 147 -30.19 11.58 15.83
N PRO A 148 -30.92 12.45 15.11
CA PRO A 148 -30.29 13.51 14.34
C PRO A 148 -29.43 14.33 15.29
N GLY A 149 -28.11 14.11 15.20
CA GLY A 149 -27.14 15.03 15.77
C GLY A 149 -27.36 16.36 15.09
N LYS A 150 -27.23 17.46 15.84
CA LYS A 150 -27.35 18.82 15.29
C LYS A 150 -26.57 18.88 13.97
N GLN A 151 -27.26 19.25 12.90
CA GLN A 151 -26.65 19.47 11.60
C GLN A 151 -25.41 20.36 11.80
N ALA A 152 -24.27 19.93 11.25
CA ALA A 152 -23.09 20.78 11.21
C ALA A 152 -23.49 22.07 10.49
N PRO A 153 -23.11 23.25 11.00
CA PRO A 153 -23.50 24.51 10.39
C PRO A 153 -22.98 24.56 8.94
N GLY A 154 -23.89 24.81 8.00
CA GLY A 154 -23.59 24.85 6.56
C GLY A 154 -23.73 23.50 5.86
N MET A 155 -24.86 22.81 6.01
CA MET A 155 -25.21 21.66 5.16
C MET A 155 -26.37 21.98 4.20
N ASP A 156 -26.92 23.20 4.27
CA ASP A 156 -28.11 23.62 3.52
C ASP A 156 -27.80 23.88 2.03
N TYR A 157 -26.54 24.20 1.68
CA TYR A 157 -26.16 24.56 0.31
C TYR A 157 -25.89 23.38 -0.65
N LEU A 158 -25.86 22.14 -0.16
CA LEU A 158 -25.53 20.99 -1.01
C LEU A 158 -26.75 20.32 -1.67
N ASN A 159 -27.96 20.60 -1.18
CA ASN A 159 -29.19 19.95 -1.64
C ASN A 159 -30.20 20.92 -2.27
N GLU A 160 -30.00 22.23 -2.10
CA GLU A 160 -30.77 23.24 -2.80
C GLU A 160 -30.05 23.50 -4.12
N GLY A 161 -30.54 22.86 -5.19
CA GLY A 161 -30.01 23.03 -6.54
C GLY A 161 -29.77 24.51 -6.86
N VAL A 162 -28.57 24.80 -7.34
CA VAL A 162 -28.16 26.16 -7.74
C VAL A 162 -29.18 26.73 -8.73
N PRO A 163 -29.64 27.99 -8.56
CA PRO A 163 -30.62 28.62 -9.45
C PRO A 163 -30.15 28.74 -10.91
#